data_AF-A0A094IT65-F1
#
_entry.id   AF-A0A094IT65-F1
#
_cell.length_a   1.000
_cell.length_b   1.000
_cell.length_c   1.000
_cell.angle_alpha   90.00
_cell.angle_beta   90.00
_cell.angle_gamma   90.00
#
_symmetry.space_group_name_H-M   'P 1'
#
loop_
_entity.id
_entity.type
_entity.pdbx_description
1 polymer ?
#
loop_
_entity_poly.entity_id
_entity_poly.type
_entity_poly.pdbx_seq_one_letter_code
_entity_poly.pdbx_strand_id
1 'polypeptide(L)'
;MTPGSPLQTSGLEPFNQPQLAKAVVADMQLHQWPVPSLQQQLKGGYINQISNKRTVINAKGDVIWLSTVDVGGVVIENIAGGYTLRVVLLEELKLEQAEQDH
;
A
#
# COMPACT_ATOMS: atom_id res chain seq x y z
N MET A 1 3.78 -30.53 -12.47
CA MET A 1 4.31 -29.24 -11.96
C MET A 1 3.97 -29.19 -10.49
N THR A 2 4.95 -29.41 -9.62
CA THR A 2 4.76 -29.26 -8.16
C THR A 2 4.66 -27.78 -7.84
N PRO A 3 3.62 -27.33 -7.10
CA PRO A 3 3.59 -25.98 -6.56
C PRO A 3 4.86 -25.75 -5.75
N GLY A 4 5.56 -24.65 -6.01
CA GLY A 4 6.74 -24.28 -5.23
C GLY A 4 6.38 -24.15 -3.75
N SER A 5 7.27 -24.63 -2.87
CA SER A 5 7.10 -24.52 -1.43
C SER A 5 6.83 -23.06 -1.04
N PRO A 6 5.90 -22.79 -0.11
CA PRO A 6 5.68 -21.44 0.38
C PRO A 6 6.98 -20.87 0.95
N LEU A 7 7.31 -19.64 0.56
CA LEU A 7 8.43 -18.89 1.11
C LEU A 7 8.31 -18.86 2.64
N GLN A 8 9.17 -19.59 3.33
CA GLN A 8 9.34 -19.46 4.78
C GLN A 8 10.17 -18.22 5.04
N THR A 9 9.51 -17.06 5.16
CA THR A 9 10.13 -15.88 5.76
C THR A 9 9.90 -15.98 7.27
N SER A 10 10.95 -16.27 8.03
CA SER A 10 10.95 -16.04 9.48
C SER A 10 10.55 -14.58 9.70
N GLY A 11 9.38 -14.37 10.32
CA GLY A 11 8.70 -13.09 10.34
C GLY A 11 9.54 -11.96 10.91
N LEU A 12 9.83 -10.99 10.05
CA LEU A 12 10.25 -9.66 10.47
C LEU A 12 9.05 -9.01 11.16
N GLU A 13 9.20 -8.60 12.42
CA GLU A 13 8.30 -7.63 13.04
C GLU A 13 8.11 -6.44 12.07
N PRO A 14 6.87 -6.01 11.78
CA PRO A 14 5.59 -6.31 12.44
C PRO A 14 4.69 -7.33 11.70
N PHE A 15 5.18 -8.06 10.69
CA PHE A 15 4.37 -9.00 9.90
C PHE A 15 3.95 -10.27 10.66
N ASN A 16 4.38 -10.42 11.92
CA ASN A 16 3.92 -11.46 12.85
C ASN A 16 2.47 -11.27 13.30
N GLN A 17 1.84 -10.14 12.96
CA GLN A 17 0.43 -9.88 13.21
C GLN A 17 -0.38 -10.21 11.94
N PRO A 18 -1.15 -11.32 11.92
CA PRO A 18 -1.92 -11.72 10.73
C PRO A 18 -2.91 -10.66 10.25
N GLN A 19 -3.35 -9.78 11.16
CA GLN A 19 -4.23 -8.65 10.84
C GLN A 19 -3.49 -7.56 10.08
N LEU A 20 -2.24 -7.27 10.44
CA LEU A 20 -1.41 -6.29 9.73
C LEU A 20 -1.06 -6.79 8.34
N ALA A 21 -0.69 -8.07 8.19
CA ALA A 21 -0.42 -8.64 6.87
C ALA A 21 -1.65 -8.56 5.94
N LYS A 22 -2.86 -8.83 6.45
CA LYS A 22 -4.10 -8.66 5.70
C LYS A 22 -4.38 -7.21 5.34
N ALA A 23 -4.11 -6.28 6.26
CA ALA A 23 -4.30 -4.85 6.05
C ALA A 23 -3.34 -4.32 4.96
N VAL A 24 -2.07 -4.72 5.00
CA VAL A 24 -1.06 -4.40 3.98
C VAL A 24 -1.46 -4.94 2.61
N VAL A 25 -1.92 -6.19 2.52
CA VAL A 25 -2.40 -6.76 1.25
C VAL A 25 -3.63 -5.99 0.74
N ALA A 26 -4.56 -5.64 1.63
CA ALA A 26 -5.73 -4.84 1.27
C ALA A 26 -5.33 -3.45 0.77
N ASP A 27 -4.34 -2.81 1.38
CA ASP A 27 -3.80 -1.52 0.95
C ASP A 27 -3.15 -1.59 -0.43
N MET A 28 -2.36 -2.65 -0.70
CA MET A 28 -1.76 -2.88 -2.01
C MET A 28 -2.82 -3.16 -3.10
N GLN A 29 -3.86 -3.93 -2.76
CA GLN A 29 -4.99 -4.17 -3.66
C GLN A 29 -5.78 -2.90 -3.94
N LEU A 30 -6.04 -2.09 -2.90
CA LEU A 30 -6.72 -0.80 -3.00
C LEU A 30 -5.95 0.18 -3.87
N HIS A 31 -4.62 0.12 -3.85
CA HIS A 31 -3.76 0.91 -4.73
C HIS A 31 -3.86 0.46 -6.20
N GLN A 32 -3.83 -0.86 -6.46
CA GLN A 32 -3.78 -1.41 -7.82
C GLN A 32 -5.15 -1.54 -8.50
N TRP A 33 -6.24 -1.61 -7.74
CA TRP A 33 -7.56 -1.85 -8.33
C TRP A 33 -8.10 -0.67 -9.14
N PRO A 34 -8.86 -0.93 -10.23
CA PRO A 34 -9.56 0.11 -10.96
C PRO A 34 -10.56 0.86 -10.05
N VAL A 35 -10.52 2.19 -10.10
CA VAL A 35 -11.42 3.06 -9.29
C VAL A 35 -12.90 2.72 -9.46
N PRO A 36 -13.44 2.48 -10.69
CA PRO A 36 -14.86 2.18 -10.85
C PRO A 36 -15.32 0.93 -10.11
N SER A 37 -14.46 -0.09 -10.02
CA SER A 37 -14.74 -1.34 -9.32
C SER A 37 -14.74 -1.16 -7.81
N LEU A 38 -13.82 -0.35 -7.29
CA LEU A 38 -13.74 -0.01 -5.87
C LEU A 38 -14.91 0.86 -5.41
N GLN A 39 -15.32 1.82 -6.23
CA GLN A 39 -16.37 2.78 -5.89
C GLN A 39 -17.70 2.10 -5.52
N GLN A 40 -18.01 0.95 -6.14
CA GLN A 40 -19.21 0.17 -5.85
C GLN A 40 -19.21 -0.47 -4.45
N GLN A 41 -18.03 -0.69 -3.86
CA GLN A 41 -17.87 -1.34 -2.55
C GLN A 41 -17.92 -0.34 -1.38
N LEU A 42 -17.84 0.97 -1.64
CA LEU A 42 -17.56 1.97 -0.61
C LEU A 42 -18.77 2.44 0.22
N LYS A 43 -19.95 1.80 0.15
CA LYS A 43 -21.14 2.06 1.01
C LYS A 43 -21.40 3.56 1.31
N GLY A 44 -21.33 4.42 0.30
CA GLY A 44 -21.55 5.87 0.42
C GLY A 44 -20.30 6.73 0.58
N GLY A 45 -19.12 6.12 0.77
CA GLY A 45 -17.83 6.76 0.54
C GLY A 45 -17.47 6.83 -0.94
N TYR A 46 -16.36 7.50 -1.25
CA TYR A 46 -15.86 7.61 -2.60
C TYR A 46 -14.34 7.68 -2.68
N ILE A 47 -13.81 7.38 -3.87
CA ILE A 47 -12.41 7.57 -4.21
C ILE A 47 -12.26 8.82 -5.05
N ASN A 48 -11.34 9.68 -4.63
CA ASN A 48 -10.80 10.74 -5.47
C ASN A 48 -9.41 10.31 -5.97
N GLN A 49 -9.17 10.41 -7.28
CA GLN A 49 -7.85 10.14 -7.88
C GLN A 49 -7.43 11.35 -8.70
N ILE A 50 -6.29 11.94 -8.34
CA ILE A 50 -5.69 13.09 -9.01
C ILE A 50 -4.23 12.78 -9.27
N SER A 51 -3.84 12.69 -10.54
CA SER A 51 -2.47 12.43 -10.97
C SER A 51 -1.89 11.19 -10.28
N ASN A 52 -0.89 11.39 -9.42
CA ASN A 52 -0.17 10.38 -8.67
C ASN A 52 -0.77 10.10 -7.29
N LYS A 53 -1.91 10.70 -6.94
CA LYS A 53 -2.54 10.59 -5.63
C LYS A 53 -3.91 9.92 -5.74
N ARG A 54 -4.20 9.03 -4.79
CA ARG A 54 -5.53 8.45 -4.55
C ARG A 54 -5.92 8.69 -3.10
N THR A 55 -7.20 8.99 -2.87
CA THR A 55 -7.76 9.33 -1.57
C THR A 55 -9.10 8.63 -1.41
N VAL A 56 -9.27 7.86 -0.34
CA VAL A 56 -10.57 7.29 0.04
C VAL A 56 -11.20 8.16 1.10
N ILE A 57 -12.43 8.58 0.82
CA ILE A 57 -13.23 9.45 1.68
C ILE A 57 -14.47 8.66 2.10
N ASN A 58 -14.73 8.58 3.40
CA ASN A 58 -15.88 7.86 3.92
C ASN A 58 -17.19 8.64 3.67
N ALA A 59 -18.34 8.04 3.99
CA ALA A 59 -19.65 8.68 3.82
C ALA A 59 -19.86 9.95 4.66
N LYS A 60 -19.02 10.20 5.68
CA LYS A 60 -19.06 11.41 6.53
C LYS A 60 -18.19 12.55 5.96
N GLY A 61 -17.41 12.28 4.93
CA GLY A 61 -16.44 13.23 4.37
C GLY A 61 -15.03 13.13 4.97
N ASP A 62 -14.77 12.18 5.87
CA ASP A 62 -13.43 12.01 6.44
C ASP A 62 -12.53 11.24 5.47
N VAL A 63 -11.28 11.70 5.35
CA VAL A 63 -10.24 10.92 4.67
C VAL A 63 -9.82 9.77 5.58
N ILE A 64 -9.90 8.55 5.06
CA ILE A 64 -9.54 7.34 5.82
C ILE A 64 -8.34 6.60 5.25
N TRP A 65 -7.96 6.92 4.01
CA TRP A 65 -6.83 6.31 3.32
C TRP A 65 -6.28 7.23 2.22
N LEU A 66 -4.96 7.27 2.09
CA LEU A 66 -4.23 8.00 1.06
C LEU A 66 -3.22 7.08 0.39
N SER A 67 -3.00 7.23 -0.91
CA SER A 67 -1.75 6.80 -1.53
C SER A 67 -1.18 7.87 -2.43
N THR A 68 0.13 8.04 -2.39
CA THR A 68 0.88 8.94 -3.26
C THR A 68 1.99 8.14 -3.95
N VAL A 69 2.05 8.22 -5.27
CA VAL A 69 3.12 7.63 -6.09
C VAL A 69 4.14 8.71 -6.39
N ASP A 70 5.41 8.44 -6.16
CA ASP A 70 6.51 9.29 -6.58
C ASP A 70 7.55 8.47 -7.37
N VAL A 71 8.66 9.11 -7.74
CA VAL A 71 9.71 8.47 -8.55
C VAL A 71 10.42 7.35 -7.77
N GLY A 72 10.39 7.39 -6.43
CA GLY A 72 11.05 6.41 -5.57
C GLY A 72 10.08 5.41 -4.93
N GLY A 73 8.83 5.33 -5.40
CA GLY A 73 7.86 4.32 -4.98
C GLY A 73 6.48 4.87 -4.63
N VAL A 74 5.82 4.19 -3.70
CA VAL A 74 4.45 4.47 -3.25
C VAL A 74 4.43 4.65 -1.75
N VAL A 75 3.87 5.77 -1.29
CA VAL A 75 3.52 5.98 0.12
C VAL A 75 2.03 5.76 0.28
N ILE A 76 1.65 4.90 1.22
CA ILE A 76 0.26 4.61 1.59
C ILE A 76 0.05 5.02 3.05
N GLU A 77 -0.92 5.87 3.30
CA GLU A 77 -1.31 6.31 4.64
C GLU A 77 -2.71 5.76 4.95
N ASN A 78 -2.76 4.75 5.83
CA ASN A 78 -4.03 4.21 6.31
C ASN A 78 -4.42 4.93 7.60
N ILE A 79 -5.12 6.06 7.45
CA ILE A 79 -5.49 6.95 8.56
C ILE A 79 -6.40 6.22 9.56
N ALA A 80 -7.35 5.42 9.07
CA ALA A 80 -8.22 4.63 9.93
C ALA A 80 -7.46 3.54 10.71
N GLY A 81 -6.41 2.97 10.12
CA GLY A 81 -5.53 1.98 10.73
C GLY A 81 -4.41 2.58 11.59
N GLY A 82 -4.15 3.88 11.48
CA GLY A 82 -3.10 4.58 12.24
C GLY A 82 -1.67 4.23 11.80
N TYR A 83 -1.45 3.88 10.52
CA TYR A 83 -0.12 3.52 10.02
C TYR A 83 0.16 4.06 8.62
N THR A 84 1.45 4.07 8.28
CA THR A 84 1.97 4.45 6.97
C THR A 84 2.87 3.34 6.43
N LEU A 85 2.72 3.02 5.14
CA LEU A 85 3.58 2.09 4.40
C LEU A 85 4.35 2.88 3.35
N ARG A 86 5.64 2.59 3.20
CA ARG A 86 6.44 3.03 2.06
C ARG A 86 6.86 1.80 1.27
N VAL A 87 6.46 1.75 0.01
CA VAL A 87 6.72 0.64 -0.91
C VAL A 87 7.66 1.15 -1.98
N VAL A 88 8.86 0.57 -2.06
CA VAL A 88 9.89 0.97 -3.03
C VAL A 88 10.35 -0.26 -3.80
N LEU A 89 10.82 -0.07 -5.04
CA LEU A 89 11.42 -1.16 -5.80
C LEU A 89 12.83 -1.44 -5.24
N LEU A 90 13.12 -2.72 -4.96
CA LEU A 90 14.41 -3.13 -4.39
C LEU A 90 15.62 -2.81 -5.29
N GLU A 91 15.40 -2.64 -6.60
CA GLU A 91 16.47 -2.24 -7.53
C GLU A 91 16.90 -0.78 -7.31
N GLU A 92 16.01 0.09 -6.82
CA GLU A 92 16.29 1.51 -6.53
C GLU A 92 17.06 1.67 -5.21
N LEU A 93 16.80 0.81 -4.23
CA LEU A 93 17.53 0.79 -2.94
C LEU A 93 19.02 0.45 -3.09
N LYS A 94 19.39 -0.35 -4.10
CA LYS A 94 20.79 -0.69 -4.37
C LYS A 94 21.58 0.46 -5.00
N LEU A 95 20.90 1.38 -5.67
CA LEU A 95 21.53 2.54 -6.30
C LEU A 95 21.86 3.62 -5.27
N GLU A 96 20.96 3.89 -4.32
CA GLU A 96 21.19 4.89 -3.26
C GLU A 96 22.34 4.50 -2.32
N GLN A 97 22.54 3.20 -2.09
CA GLN A 97 23.61 2.71 -1.21
C GLN A 97 25.00 2.73 -1.88
N ALA A 98 25.05 2.62 -3.22
CA ALA A 98 26.28 2.72 -3.98
C ALA A 98 26.79 4.17 -4.13
N GLU A 99 25.90 5.17 -4.05
CA GLU A 99 26.25 6.59 -4.12
C GLU A 99 26.75 7.19 -2.79
N GLN A 100 26.52 6.50 -1.66
CA GLN A 100 27.00 6.95 -0.33
C GLN A 100 28.37 6.37 0.07
N ASP A 101 28.84 5.34 -0.62
CA ASP A 101 30.14 4.68 -0.37
C ASP A 101 31.28 5.23 -1.27
N HIS A 102 31.10 6.41 -1.88
CA HIS A 102 32.07 7.03 -2.79
C HIS A 102 32.55 8.43 -2.35
#